data_AF-A1HRQ8-F1
#
_entry.id   AF-A1HRQ8-F1
#
_cell.length_a   1.000
_cell.length_b   1.000
_cell.length_c   1.000
_cell.angle_alpha   90.00
_cell.angle_beta   90.00
_cell.angle_gamma   90.00
#
_symmetry.space_group_name_H-M   'P 1'
#
loop_
_entity.id
_entity.type
_entity.pdbx_description
1 polymer ?
#
loop_
_entity_poly.entity_id
_entity_poly.type
_entity_poly.pdbx_seq_one_letter_code
_entity_poly.pdbx_strand_id
1 'polypeptide(L)'
;MPPMLILPVANGVLPRPNGGTIAGMFAMEQGKMLAELGVGRDLLVCPWVMDSQSLYPVGVLARLVDIRQHTVIGEHGQERAVLLAVLEGREHARWHSLRTAGGYIFSSSVEVLDLQGMRKEYPVISGAGWSPAGGYTEFRDKSDIPVTIYGTDLMTGEEVSITANLGGLVEQEQAHTIEHAIIRALKVYGLCSVRTLLASIARETDELKQTLEFSIKYTMPEFLGVTSSGVCGNPMTNLAHFYLAKEFVDNVRAGKSLDASLAAARRSTMSQLTQELGLTMQQGLRTLQGLKKGMSHDDTPLKVETCKKVISRFPFEPWG
;
A
#
# COMPACT_ATOMS: atom_id res chain seq x y z
N MET A 1 -2.28 34.49 -4.42
CA MET A 1 -3.44 33.59 -4.24
C MET A 1 -3.79 33.53 -2.77
N PRO A 2 -5.07 33.41 -2.40
CA PRO A 2 -5.44 33.12 -1.01
C PRO A 2 -4.80 31.80 -0.56
N PRO A 3 -4.47 31.65 0.73
CA PRO A 3 -3.91 30.40 1.26
C PRO A 3 -4.90 29.26 1.00
N MET A 4 -4.40 28.16 0.45
CA MET A 4 -5.16 26.98 0.12
C MET A 4 -5.25 26.06 1.33
N LEU A 5 -6.46 25.63 1.66
CA LEU A 5 -6.68 24.61 2.67
C LEU A 5 -6.11 23.27 2.20
N ILE A 6 -5.40 22.58 3.08
CA ILE A 6 -4.96 21.20 2.86
C ILE A 6 -5.79 20.26 3.72
N LEU A 7 -6.38 19.26 3.07
CA LEU A 7 -7.11 18.18 3.71
C LEU A 7 -6.23 16.92 3.75
N PRO A 8 -5.73 16.53 4.94
CA PRO A 8 -5.06 15.26 5.12
C PRO A 8 -6.06 14.12 4.96
N VAL A 9 -5.68 13.09 4.22
CA VAL A 9 -6.45 11.83 4.10
C VAL A 9 -5.58 10.65 4.52
N ALA A 10 -6.19 9.71 5.23
CA ALA A 10 -5.53 8.44 5.53
C ALA A 10 -5.40 7.60 4.25
N ASN A 11 -4.23 6.98 4.06
CA ASN A 11 -4.01 5.90 3.08
C ASN A 11 -4.18 6.27 1.59
N GLY A 12 -3.67 7.43 1.16
CA GLY A 12 -3.48 7.72 -0.26
C GLY A 12 -4.75 7.82 -1.12
N VAL A 13 -5.94 7.81 -0.51
CA VAL A 13 -7.23 7.88 -1.21
C VAL A 13 -7.46 9.29 -1.74
N LEU A 14 -7.25 9.49 -3.03
CA LEU A 14 -7.35 10.78 -3.71
C LEU A 14 -8.40 10.71 -4.82
N PRO A 15 -9.14 11.80 -5.10
CA PRO A 15 -10.08 11.81 -6.22
C PRO A 15 -9.31 11.74 -7.55
N ARG A 16 -9.88 11.10 -8.56
CA ARG A 16 -9.27 11.10 -9.91
C ARG A 16 -9.21 12.53 -10.43
N PRO A 17 -8.05 13.00 -10.93
CA PRO A 17 -7.97 14.27 -11.64
C PRO A 17 -8.95 14.32 -12.82
N ASN A 18 -9.28 15.53 -13.27
CA ASN A 18 -10.17 15.76 -14.41
C ASN A 18 -11.61 15.22 -14.23
N GLY A 19 -12.15 15.26 -13.00
CA GLY A 19 -13.59 15.08 -12.75
C GLY A 19 -13.99 13.80 -12.01
N GLY A 20 -13.06 13.01 -11.47
CA GLY A 20 -13.45 11.89 -10.60
C GLY A 20 -13.97 12.38 -9.27
N THR A 21 -15.08 11.80 -8.81
CA THR A 21 -15.67 12.14 -7.52
C THR A 21 -15.41 11.06 -6.48
N ILE A 22 -15.13 11.49 -5.26
CA ILE A 22 -15.07 10.61 -4.08
C ILE A 22 -15.90 11.23 -2.96
N ALA A 23 -16.51 10.36 -2.13
CA ALA A 23 -17.19 10.77 -0.91
C ALA A 23 -16.34 10.40 0.30
N GLY A 24 -16.12 11.36 1.18
CA GLY A 24 -15.46 11.17 2.48
C GLY A 24 -16.44 11.39 3.62
N MET A 25 -16.29 10.60 4.69
CA MET A 25 -17.04 10.79 5.93
C MET A 25 -16.13 11.38 7.01
N PHE A 26 -16.56 12.49 7.59
CA PHE A 26 -15.81 13.24 8.59
C PHE A 26 -16.62 13.33 9.87
N ALA A 27 -15.97 13.14 11.02
CA ALA A 27 -16.61 13.48 12.29
C ALA A 27 -16.87 15.00 12.35
N MET A 28 -17.92 15.41 13.07
CA MET A 28 -18.42 16.80 13.02
C MET A 28 -17.38 17.85 13.41
N GLU A 29 -16.47 17.55 14.33
CA GLU A 29 -15.41 18.47 14.74
C GLU A 29 -14.41 18.74 13.61
N GLN A 30 -14.02 17.71 12.87
CA GLN A 30 -13.15 17.81 11.69
C GLN A 30 -13.89 18.37 10.47
N GLY A 31 -15.18 18.08 10.33
CA GLY A 31 -16.00 18.52 9.20
C GLY A 31 -16.41 20.01 9.26
N LYS A 32 -16.32 20.67 10.43
CA LYS A 32 -16.53 22.13 10.54
C LYS A 32 -15.65 22.92 9.57
N MET A 33 -14.41 22.48 9.39
CA MET A 33 -13.46 23.06 8.43
C MET A 33 -14.02 23.07 7.00
N LEU A 34 -14.58 21.95 6.55
CA LEU A 34 -15.15 21.82 5.21
C LEU A 34 -16.44 22.64 5.06
N ALA A 35 -17.25 22.71 6.12
CA ALA A 35 -18.43 23.55 6.15
C ALA A 35 -18.09 25.05 6.09
N GLU A 36 -17.04 25.48 6.78
CA GLU A 36 -16.52 26.86 6.76
C GLU A 36 -15.91 27.24 5.41
N LEU A 37 -15.21 26.31 4.76
CA LEU A 37 -14.68 26.51 3.41
C LEU A 37 -15.83 26.80 2.41
N GLY A 38 -16.90 26.02 2.51
CA GLY A 38 -18.10 26.15 1.68
C GLY A 38 -17.99 25.45 0.32
N VAL A 39 -19.14 25.01 -0.18
CA VAL A 39 -19.27 24.34 -1.48
C VAL A 39 -18.80 25.26 -2.62
N GLY A 40 -18.14 24.67 -3.62
CA GLY A 40 -17.59 25.36 -4.79
C GLY A 40 -16.15 25.89 -4.60
N ARG A 41 -15.57 25.73 -3.41
CA ARG A 41 -14.16 26.07 -3.16
C ARG A 41 -13.23 24.90 -3.44
N ASP A 42 -12.02 25.26 -3.86
CA ASP A 42 -10.94 24.30 -4.10
C ASP A 42 -10.09 24.13 -2.82
N LEU A 43 -9.63 22.91 -2.60
CA LEU A 43 -8.71 22.51 -1.54
C LEU A 43 -7.69 21.50 -2.09
N LEU A 44 -6.58 21.32 -1.38
CA LEU A 44 -5.59 20.31 -1.74
C LEU A 44 -5.77 19.09 -0.85
N VAL A 45 -6.04 17.92 -1.44
CA VAL A 45 -6.13 16.65 -0.71
C VAL A 45 -4.77 15.98 -0.75
N CYS A 46 -4.17 15.72 0.42
CA CYS A 46 -2.83 15.14 0.53
C CYS A 46 -2.81 13.90 1.45
N PRO A 47 -2.05 12.86 1.11
CA PRO A 47 -1.88 11.70 1.98
C PRO A 47 -1.19 12.06 3.29
N TRP A 48 -1.73 11.58 4.40
CA TRP A 48 -1.06 11.55 5.70
C TRP A 48 -0.31 10.23 5.86
N VAL A 49 1.02 10.31 5.98
CA VAL A 49 1.90 9.15 6.10
C VAL A 49 2.07 8.81 7.57
N MET A 50 1.43 7.72 8.01
CA MET A 50 1.41 7.31 9.41
C MET A 50 2.80 7.02 9.98
N ASP A 51 3.66 6.36 9.22
CA ASP A 51 5.00 5.97 9.69
C ASP A 51 5.88 7.18 10.03
N SER A 52 5.79 8.24 9.24
CA SER A 52 6.57 9.47 9.45
C SER A 52 5.78 10.57 10.17
N GLN A 53 4.51 10.30 10.54
CA GLN A 53 3.58 11.28 11.13
C GLN A 53 3.62 12.61 10.39
N SER A 54 3.60 12.55 9.05
CA SER A 54 3.80 13.72 8.21
C SER A 54 2.93 13.70 6.97
N LEU A 55 2.63 14.90 6.47
CA LEU A 55 1.87 15.09 5.27
C LEU A 55 2.78 14.90 4.03
N TYR A 56 2.35 14.09 3.08
CA TYR A 56 3.06 13.95 1.81
C TYR A 56 2.86 15.21 0.94
N PRO A 57 3.91 15.75 0.30
CA PRO A 57 3.84 17.03 -0.40
C PRO A 57 3.03 17.04 -1.69
N VAL A 58 2.71 15.88 -2.27
CA VAL A 58 1.97 15.79 -3.53
C VAL A 58 0.59 15.20 -3.25
N GLY A 59 -0.42 15.76 -3.90
CA GLY A 59 -1.80 15.36 -3.76
C GLY A 59 -2.63 15.75 -4.98
N VAL A 60 -3.94 15.88 -4.78
CA VAL A 60 -4.88 16.30 -5.83
C VAL A 60 -5.62 17.55 -5.39
N LEU A 61 -5.59 18.59 -6.22
CA LEU A 61 -6.51 19.72 -6.12
C LEU A 61 -7.92 19.21 -6.36
N ALA A 62 -8.81 19.43 -5.41
CA ALA A 62 -10.18 18.99 -5.49
C ALA A 62 -11.12 20.14 -5.16
N ARG A 63 -12.30 20.11 -5.79
CA ARG A 63 -13.40 21.01 -5.46
C ARG A 63 -14.35 20.32 -4.49
N LEU A 64 -14.73 21.02 -3.43
CA LEU A 64 -15.84 20.59 -2.58
C LEU A 64 -17.15 20.81 -3.33
N VAL A 65 -17.78 19.74 -3.82
CA VAL A 65 -19.00 19.82 -4.64
C VAL A 65 -20.28 19.65 -3.82
N ASP A 66 -20.20 18.96 -2.68
CA ASP A 66 -21.35 18.76 -1.80
C ASP A 66 -20.89 18.55 -0.36
N ILE A 67 -21.73 18.98 0.58
CA ILE A 67 -21.55 18.71 2.00
C ILE A 67 -22.92 18.47 2.65
N ARG A 68 -23.07 17.33 3.32
CA ARG A 68 -24.32 16.94 3.98
C ARG A 68 -24.05 16.41 5.36
N GLN A 69 -24.90 16.79 6.31
CA GLN A 69 -24.93 16.13 7.61
C GLN A 69 -25.67 14.80 7.48
N HIS A 70 -25.12 13.78 8.12
CA HIS A 70 -25.73 12.46 8.20
C HIS A 70 -25.60 11.94 9.63
N THR A 71 -26.52 11.09 10.06
CA THR A 71 -26.41 10.39 11.34
C THR A 71 -26.07 8.94 11.08
N VAL A 72 -24.95 8.48 11.62
CA VAL A 72 -24.53 7.09 11.53
C VAL A 72 -24.74 6.43 12.88
N ILE A 73 -25.33 5.23 12.86
CA ILE A 73 -25.51 4.42 14.06
C ILE A 73 -24.26 3.55 14.22
N GLY A 74 -23.51 3.78 15.30
CA GLY A 74 -22.34 2.97 15.63
C GLY A 74 -22.70 1.55 16.09
N GLU A 75 -21.70 0.69 16.21
CA GLU A 75 -21.86 -0.74 16.57
C GLU A 75 -22.59 -0.98 17.91
N HIS A 76 -22.63 0.01 18.80
CA HIS A 76 -23.33 -0.05 20.09
C HIS A 76 -24.68 0.70 20.09
N GLY A 77 -25.25 0.98 18.91
CA GLY A 77 -26.54 1.70 18.79
C GLY A 77 -26.46 3.20 19.08
N GLN A 78 -25.26 3.74 19.29
CA GLN A 78 -25.03 5.16 19.52
C GLN A 78 -25.10 5.94 18.20
N GLU A 79 -25.98 6.92 18.14
CA GLU A 79 -26.07 7.85 17.01
C GLU A 79 -24.90 8.84 17.06
N ARG A 80 -24.18 8.96 15.94
CA ARG A 80 -23.14 9.97 15.75
C ARG A 80 -23.44 10.77 14.49
N ALA A 81 -23.57 12.09 14.66
CA ALA A 81 -23.59 12.98 13.52
C ALA A 81 -22.21 12.98 12.84
N VAL A 82 -22.23 12.90 11.51
CA VAL A 82 -21.07 12.97 10.62
C VAL A 82 -21.36 13.93 9.48
N LEU A 83 -20.30 14.46 8.87
CA LEU A 83 -20.37 15.21 7.64
C LEU A 83 -19.89 14.34 6.50
N LEU A 84 -20.75 14.16 5.50
CA LEU A 84 -20.39 13.59 4.22
C LEU A 84 -19.99 14.73 3.30
N ALA A 85 -18.77 14.70 2.79
CA ALA A 85 -18.28 15.67 1.81
C ALA A 85 -17.95 14.95 0.51
N VAL A 86 -18.37 15.51 -0.61
CA VAL A 86 -18.05 15.02 -1.94
C VAL A 86 -17.00 15.93 -2.55
N LEU A 87 -15.91 15.33 -3.01
CA LEU A 87 -14.78 16.01 -3.61
C LEU A 87 -14.67 15.59 -5.08
N GLU A 88 -14.54 16.56 -5.97
CA GLU A 88 -14.26 16.36 -7.39
C GLU A 88 -12.80 16.71 -7.68
N GLY A 89 -12.02 15.76 -8.20
CA GLY A 89 -10.61 15.95 -8.51
C GLY A 89 -10.40 16.81 -9.75
N ARG A 90 -9.39 17.68 -9.71
CA ARG A 90 -9.02 18.60 -10.80
C ARG A 90 -7.66 18.23 -11.36
N GLU A 91 -6.59 18.50 -10.61
CA GLU A 91 -5.20 18.35 -11.08
C GLU A 91 -4.32 17.81 -9.95
N HIS A 92 -3.21 17.16 -10.29
CA HIS A 92 -2.17 16.89 -9.30
C HIS A 92 -1.49 18.20 -8.90
N ALA A 93 -1.14 18.33 -7.62
CA ALA A 93 -0.42 19.51 -7.15
C ALA A 93 0.53 19.19 -6.00
N ARG A 94 1.53 20.06 -5.82
CA ARG A 94 2.49 20.02 -4.73
C ARG A 94 2.41 21.28 -3.89
N TRP A 95 2.42 21.14 -2.58
CA TRP A 95 2.64 22.26 -1.68
C TRP A 95 4.14 22.45 -1.39
N HIS A 96 4.56 23.69 -1.18
CA HIS A 96 5.94 24.07 -0.83
C HIS A 96 6.08 24.69 0.56
N SER A 97 4.96 25.12 1.15
CA SER A 97 4.91 25.66 2.50
C SER A 97 3.71 25.12 3.26
N LEU A 98 3.86 24.97 4.58
CA LEU A 98 2.77 24.65 5.49
C LEU A 98 2.67 25.71 6.57
N ARG A 99 1.44 26.09 6.90
CA ARG A 99 1.10 26.92 8.06
C ARG A 99 -0.08 26.29 8.77
N THR A 100 0.00 26.25 10.10
CA THR A 100 -1.10 25.76 10.94
C THR A 100 -1.80 26.95 11.56
N ALA A 101 -3.12 27.03 11.41
CA ALA A 101 -3.95 28.05 12.04
C ALA A 101 -5.28 27.45 12.45
N GLY A 102 -5.69 27.59 13.72
CA GLY A 102 -6.97 27.09 14.21
C GLY A 102 -7.15 25.56 14.12
N GLY A 103 -6.06 24.79 14.15
CA GLY A 103 -6.10 23.32 13.95
C GLY A 103 -6.16 22.89 12.48
N TYR A 104 -6.11 23.83 11.55
CA TYR A 104 -6.16 23.58 10.12
C TYR A 104 -4.80 23.78 9.46
N ILE A 105 -4.57 23.08 8.35
CA ILE A 105 -3.33 23.15 7.58
C ILE A 105 -3.59 23.94 6.31
N PHE A 106 -2.76 24.95 6.06
CA PHE A 106 -2.82 25.77 4.86
C PHE A 106 -1.48 25.82 4.14
N SER A 107 -1.52 26.01 2.84
CA SER A 107 -0.35 26.37 2.05
C SER A 107 -0.58 27.68 1.31
N SER A 108 0.43 28.55 1.34
CA SER A 108 0.45 29.77 0.52
C SER A 108 1.14 29.55 -0.83
N SER A 109 1.68 28.35 -1.07
CA SER A 109 2.48 28.02 -2.25
C SER A 109 2.13 26.61 -2.70
N VAL A 110 1.21 26.54 -3.66
CA VAL A 110 0.76 25.31 -4.31
C VAL A 110 1.09 25.43 -5.79
N GLU A 111 1.73 24.40 -6.32
CA GLU A 111 2.15 24.26 -7.71
C GLU A 111 1.35 23.13 -8.35
N VAL A 112 0.71 23.41 -9.49
CA VAL A 112 0.06 22.37 -10.32
C VAL A 112 1.14 21.56 -11.04
N LEU A 113 0.99 20.24 -11.03
CA LEU A 113 1.94 19.31 -11.62
C LEU A 113 1.34 18.59 -12.83
N ASP A 114 1.97 18.74 -13.99
CA ASP A 114 1.70 17.91 -15.16
C ASP A 114 2.50 16.60 -15.09
N LEU A 115 2.08 15.69 -14.21
CA LEU A 115 2.76 14.41 -14.00
C LEU A 115 2.77 13.53 -15.25
N GLN A 116 1.74 13.63 -16.09
CA GLN A 116 1.64 12.83 -17.32
C GLN A 116 2.63 13.36 -18.37
N GLY A 117 2.71 14.68 -18.57
CA GLY A 117 3.69 15.30 -19.47
C GLY A 117 5.13 15.13 -19.00
N MET A 118 5.37 15.18 -17.69
CA MET A 118 6.71 14.98 -17.10
C MET A 118 7.19 13.53 -17.11
N ARG A 119 6.33 12.56 -17.44
CA ARG A 119 6.57 11.12 -17.25
C ARG A 119 7.82 10.57 -17.94
N LYS A 120 8.27 11.19 -19.02
CA LYS A 120 9.52 10.82 -19.72
C LYS A 120 10.77 11.08 -18.87
N GLU A 121 10.76 12.15 -18.09
CA GLU A 121 11.89 12.59 -17.26
C GLU A 121 11.72 12.12 -15.80
N TYR A 122 10.47 12.15 -15.34
CA TYR A 122 10.04 11.81 -14.00
C TYR A 122 8.91 10.78 -14.05
N PRO A 123 9.23 9.50 -14.33
CA PRO A 123 8.21 8.47 -14.43
C PRO A 123 7.53 8.26 -13.09
N VAL A 124 6.20 8.22 -13.15
CA VAL A 124 5.31 7.98 -12.01
C VAL A 124 4.11 7.11 -12.43
N ILE A 125 3.50 6.47 -11.43
CA ILE A 125 2.17 5.86 -11.50
C ILE A 125 1.28 6.63 -10.50
N SER A 126 0.14 7.14 -10.95
CA SER A 126 -0.84 7.78 -10.09
C SER A 126 -1.75 6.76 -9.42
N GLY A 127 -1.94 6.92 -8.11
CA GLY A 127 -2.95 6.21 -7.32
C GLY A 127 -4.27 6.98 -7.22
N ALA A 128 -4.38 8.16 -7.84
CA ALA A 128 -5.57 8.97 -7.71
C ALA A 128 -6.75 8.35 -8.48
N GLY A 129 -7.91 8.27 -7.82
CA GLY A 129 -9.13 7.70 -8.39
C GLY A 129 -9.31 6.20 -8.22
N TRP A 130 -8.31 5.46 -7.73
CA TRP A 130 -8.42 4.02 -7.51
C TRP A 130 -7.69 3.59 -6.23
N SER A 131 -8.04 2.42 -5.71
CA SER A 131 -7.39 1.85 -4.53
C SER A 131 -6.79 0.49 -4.88
N PRO A 132 -5.46 0.32 -4.85
CA PRO A 132 -4.83 -0.98 -5.06
C PRO A 132 -5.28 -1.98 -3.99
N ALA A 133 -5.72 -3.15 -4.40
CA ALA A 133 -6.12 -4.24 -3.51
C ALA A 133 -4.99 -5.25 -3.32
N GLY A 134 -4.32 -5.61 -4.42
CA GLY A 134 -3.24 -6.60 -4.45
C GLY A 134 -2.52 -6.63 -5.80
N GLY A 135 -1.72 -7.66 -5.99
CA GLY A 135 -1.00 -7.89 -7.24
C GLY A 135 -0.57 -9.34 -7.36
N TYR A 136 0.04 -9.65 -8.49
CA TYR A 136 0.76 -10.89 -8.68
C TYR A 136 1.88 -10.74 -9.72
N THR A 137 2.94 -11.51 -9.50
CA THR A 137 4.10 -11.62 -10.36
C THR A 137 4.12 -13.03 -10.94
N GLU A 138 4.13 -13.12 -12.27
CA GLU A 138 4.20 -14.41 -12.94
C GLU A 138 5.67 -14.85 -13.11
N PHE A 139 6.05 -15.92 -12.40
CA PHE A 139 7.39 -16.51 -12.47
C PHE A 139 7.57 -17.32 -13.75
N ARG A 140 7.88 -16.65 -14.87
CA ARG A 140 8.18 -17.29 -16.16
C ARG A 140 9.69 -17.31 -16.43
N ASP A 141 10.16 -16.86 -17.58
CA ASP A 141 11.59 -16.76 -17.88
C ASP A 141 12.18 -15.39 -17.50
N LYS A 142 13.50 -15.22 -17.62
CA LYS A 142 14.18 -13.96 -17.23
C LYS A 142 13.82 -12.77 -18.12
N SER A 143 13.36 -13.01 -19.34
CA SER A 143 12.98 -11.98 -20.32
C SER A 143 11.50 -11.63 -20.28
N ASP A 144 10.67 -12.47 -19.65
CA ASP A 144 9.24 -12.31 -19.51
C ASP A 144 8.82 -12.46 -18.05
N ILE A 145 8.68 -11.34 -17.33
CA ILE A 145 8.22 -11.32 -15.94
C ILE A 145 7.02 -10.37 -15.85
N PRO A 146 5.80 -10.83 -16.21
CA PRO A 146 4.59 -10.05 -16.04
C PRO A 146 4.31 -9.74 -14.57
N VAL A 147 4.01 -8.47 -14.29
CA VAL A 147 3.58 -7.99 -12.99
C VAL A 147 2.28 -7.24 -13.17
N THR A 148 1.26 -7.66 -12.44
CA THR A 148 -0.07 -7.03 -12.46
C THR A 148 -0.41 -6.52 -11.07
N ILE A 149 -0.95 -5.31 -11.01
CA ILE A 149 -1.48 -4.69 -9.80
C ILE A 149 -2.95 -4.39 -10.06
N TYR A 150 -3.84 -4.92 -9.23
CA TYR A 150 -5.28 -4.76 -9.37
C TYR A 150 -5.86 -4.03 -8.17
N GLY A 151 -7.02 -3.43 -8.35
CA GLY A 151 -7.69 -2.62 -7.36
C GLY A 151 -9.09 -2.24 -7.79
N THR A 152 -9.61 -1.19 -7.17
CA THR A 152 -10.99 -0.76 -7.39
C THR A 152 -11.03 0.72 -7.76
N ASP A 153 -11.78 1.07 -8.80
CA ASP A 153 -12.13 2.47 -9.11
C ASP A 153 -12.97 3.02 -7.95
N LEU A 154 -12.51 4.12 -7.34
CA LEU A 154 -13.15 4.72 -6.18
C LEU A 154 -14.52 5.33 -6.49
N MET A 155 -14.80 5.64 -7.75
CA MET A 155 -16.05 6.25 -8.19
C MET A 155 -17.09 5.19 -8.57
N THR A 156 -16.69 4.16 -9.33
CA THR A 156 -17.63 3.15 -9.86
C THR A 156 -17.69 1.88 -9.02
N GLY A 157 -16.66 1.59 -8.23
CA GLY A 157 -16.51 0.31 -7.54
C GLY A 157 -16.08 -0.85 -8.44
N GLU A 158 -15.77 -0.58 -9.72
CA GLU A 158 -15.34 -1.61 -10.67
C GLU A 158 -13.88 -2.00 -10.46
N GLU A 159 -13.54 -3.23 -10.81
CA GLU A 159 -12.16 -3.71 -10.79
C GLU A 159 -11.35 -3.05 -11.91
N VAL A 160 -10.18 -2.55 -11.55
CA VAL A 160 -9.21 -1.95 -12.47
C VAL A 160 -7.82 -2.54 -12.24
N SER A 161 -6.95 -2.51 -13.24
CA SER A 161 -5.59 -3.02 -13.09
C SER A 161 -4.58 -2.29 -13.97
N ILE A 162 -3.30 -2.41 -13.58
CA ILE A 162 -2.15 -2.01 -14.37
C ILE A 162 -1.19 -3.19 -14.48
N THR A 163 -0.66 -3.41 -15.69
CA THR A 163 0.25 -4.52 -15.97
C THR A 163 1.49 -4.02 -16.69
N ALA A 164 2.64 -4.58 -16.33
CA ALA A 164 3.89 -4.38 -17.03
C ALA A 164 4.71 -5.67 -17.05
N ASN A 165 5.50 -5.86 -18.10
CA ASN A 165 6.53 -6.89 -18.11
C ASN A 165 7.82 -6.30 -17.55
N LEU A 166 8.42 -6.89 -16.52
CA LEU A 166 9.69 -6.44 -15.91
C LEU A 166 10.90 -7.27 -16.33
N GLY A 167 10.70 -8.25 -17.22
CA GLY A 167 11.76 -9.09 -17.76
C GLY A 167 12.88 -8.30 -18.41
N GLY A 168 14.11 -8.79 -18.24
CA GLY A 168 15.34 -8.12 -18.69
C GLY A 168 15.72 -6.83 -17.93
N LEU A 169 14.93 -6.38 -16.94
CA LEU A 169 15.32 -5.27 -16.06
C LEU A 169 15.77 -5.73 -14.68
N VAL A 170 15.11 -6.76 -14.15
CA VAL A 170 15.27 -7.25 -12.78
C VAL A 170 15.08 -8.77 -12.75
N GLU A 171 15.58 -9.41 -11.69
CA GLU A 171 15.29 -10.82 -11.43
C GLU A 171 13.88 -11.01 -10.84
N GLN A 172 13.41 -12.25 -10.79
CA GLN A 172 12.04 -12.59 -10.38
C GLN A 172 11.72 -12.15 -8.94
N GLU A 173 12.63 -12.37 -8.01
CA GLU A 173 12.44 -11.99 -6.60
C GLU A 173 12.41 -10.46 -6.45
N GLN A 174 13.17 -9.74 -7.29
CA GLN A 174 13.10 -8.29 -7.35
C GLN A 174 11.79 -7.79 -7.95
N ALA A 175 11.27 -8.44 -9.00
CA ALA A 175 9.99 -8.10 -9.59
C ALA A 175 8.84 -8.25 -8.58
N HIS A 176 8.85 -9.34 -7.80
CA HIS A 176 7.88 -9.59 -6.74
C HIS A 176 7.99 -8.56 -5.59
N THR A 177 9.21 -8.19 -5.17
CA THR A 177 9.38 -7.06 -4.22
C THR A 177 8.87 -5.73 -4.80
N ILE A 178 9.11 -5.47 -6.10
CA ILE A 178 8.64 -4.25 -6.78
C ILE A 178 7.12 -4.18 -6.81
N GLU A 179 6.44 -5.27 -7.12
CA GLU A 179 4.98 -5.36 -7.12
C GLU A 179 4.41 -4.86 -5.78
N HIS A 180 4.87 -5.47 -4.69
CA HIS A 180 4.47 -5.10 -3.34
C HIS A 180 4.81 -3.64 -3.01
N ALA A 181 6.00 -3.19 -3.41
CA ALA A 181 6.44 -1.82 -3.17
C ALA A 181 5.61 -0.80 -3.95
N ILE A 182 5.14 -1.09 -5.16
CA ILE A 182 4.23 -0.20 -5.90
C ILE A 182 2.87 -0.16 -5.19
N ILE A 183 2.29 -1.31 -4.82
CA ILE A 183 1.03 -1.37 -4.06
C ILE A 183 1.14 -0.51 -2.80
N ARG A 184 2.22 -0.67 -2.03
CA ARG A 184 2.50 0.10 -0.83
C ARG A 184 2.66 1.58 -1.14
N ALA A 185 3.41 1.96 -2.18
CA ALA A 185 3.62 3.35 -2.54
C ALA A 185 2.30 4.06 -2.91
N LEU A 186 1.43 3.37 -3.64
CA LEU A 186 0.12 3.87 -4.04
C LEU A 186 -0.84 3.96 -2.83
N LYS A 187 -0.89 2.93 -1.97
CA LYS A 187 -1.69 2.94 -0.73
C LYS A 187 -1.25 4.00 0.28
N VAL A 188 0.06 4.31 0.36
CA VAL A 188 0.57 5.24 1.38
C VAL A 188 0.61 6.68 0.87
N TYR A 189 1.08 6.88 -0.36
CA TYR A 189 1.38 8.20 -0.90
C TYR A 189 0.43 8.63 -2.04
N GLY A 190 -0.49 7.77 -2.48
CA GLY A 190 -1.31 8.03 -3.67
C GLY A 190 -0.50 8.20 -4.96
N LEU A 191 0.81 7.90 -4.93
CA LEU A 191 1.74 8.14 -6.02
C LEU A 191 2.97 7.23 -5.91
N CYS A 192 3.23 6.44 -6.95
CA CYS A 192 4.48 5.70 -7.10
C CYS A 192 5.45 6.51 -7.96
N SER A 193 6.46 7.09 -7.33
CA SER A 193 7.61 7.76 -7.92
C SER A 193 8.87 6.96 -7.61
N VAL A 194 10.01 7.29 -8.21
CA VAL A 194 11.29 6.63 -7.86
C VAL A 194 11.58 6.70 -6.36
N ARG A 195 11.32 7.85 -5.73
CA ARG A 195 11.55 8.05 -4.29
C ARG A 195 10.62 7.17 -3.45
N THR A 196 9.33 7.15 -3.76
CA THR A 196 8.36 6.38 -2.99
C THR A 196 8.51 4.89 -3.24
N LEU A 197 8.87 4.46 -4.45
CA LEU A 197 9.19 3.07 -4.76
C LEU A 197 10.39 2.57 -3.94
N LEU A 198 11.51 3.31 -3.91
CA LEU A 198 12.69 2.92 -3.13
C LEU A 198 12.39 2.84 -1.63
N ALA A 199 11.63 3.82 -1.10
CA ALA A 199 11.21 3.81 0.29
C ALA A 199 10.30 2.60 0.60
N SER A 200 9.37 2.28 -0.30
CA SER A 200 8.47 1.14 -0.16
C SER A 200 9.18 -0.20 -0.29
N ILE A 201 10.20 -0.36 -1.16
CA ILE A 201 11.04 -1.56 -1.23
C ILE A 201 11.79 -1.80 0.08
N ALA A 202 12.44 -0.75 0.60
CA ALA A 202 13.18 -0.84 1.86
C ALA A 202 12.25 -1.26 3.00
N ARG A 203 11.07 -0.63 3.09
CA ARG A 203 10.11 -0.93 4.15
C ARG A 203 9.49 -2.32 4.01
N GLU A 204 9.11 -2.74 2.80
CA GLU A 204 8.58 -4.07 2.52
C GLU A 204 9.56 -5.15 2.97
N THR A 205 10.82 -5.03 2.54
CA THR A 205 11.84 -6.03 2.85
C THR A 205 12.22 -6.03 4.33
N ASP A 206 12.23 -4.88 5.00
CA ASP A 206 12.45 -4.80 6.45
C ASP A 206 11.32 -5.48 7.24
N GLU A 207 10.06 -5.25 6.89
CA GLU A 207 8.92 -5.91 7.53
C GLU A 207 8.94 -7.43 7.30
N LEU A 208 9.24 -7.88 6.09
CA LEU A 208 9.37 -9.31 5.78
C LEU A 208 10.50 -9.98 6.57
N LYS A 209 11.66 -9.32 6.69
CA LYS A 209 12.77 -9.82 7.52
C LYS A 209 12.36 -9.92 8.99
N GLN A 210 11.65 -8.92 9.52
CA GLN A 210 11.16 -8.90 10.90
C GLN A 210 10.15 -10.02 11.15
N THR A 211 9.19 -10.21 10.25
CA THR A 211 8.19 -11.28 10.39
C THR A 211 8.82 -12.66 10.31
N LEU A 212 9.81 -12.83 9.44
CA LEU A 212 10.56 -14.07 9.34
C LEU A 212 11.37 -14.34 10.61
N GLU A 213 12.11 -13.36 11.13
CA GLU A 213 12.86 -13.52 12.36
C GLU A 213 11.94 -13.81 13.55
N PHE A 214 10.83 -13.10 13.67
CA PHE A 214 9.82 -13.30 14.70
C PHE A 214 9.22 -14.71 14.61
N SER A 215 8.78 -15.13 13.42
CA SER A 215 8.16 -16.43 13.19
C SER A 215 9.11 -17.58 13.55
N ILE A 216 10.39 -17.45 13.21
CA ILE A 216 11.41 -18.46 13.55
C ILE A 216 11.71 -18.45 15.05
N LYS A 217 11.91 -17.27 15.65
CA LYS A 217 12.26 -17.15 17.07
C LYS A 217 11.16 -17.65 18.01
N TYR A 218 9.90 -17.37 17.68
CA TYR A 218 8.76 -17.70 18.53
C TYR A 218 7.97 -18.91 18.05
N THR A 219 8.41 -19.56 16.96
CA THR A 219 7.69 -20.69 16.33
C THR A 219 6.25 -20.32 15.99
N MET A 220 6.07 -19.22 15.26
CA MET A 220 4.75 -18.71 14.87
C MET A 220 4.66 -18.56 13.34
N PRO A 221 4.48 -19.67 12.59
CA PRO A 221 4.41 -19.67 11.13
C PRO A 221 3.32 -18.75 10.55
N GLU A 222 2.25 -18.49 11.29
CA GLU A 222 1.14 -17.63 10.87
C GLU A 222 1.51 -16.15 10.67
N PHE A 223 2.67 -15.70 11.16
CA PHE A 223 3.14 -14.33 10.92
C PHE A 223 4.02 -14.21 9.67
N LEU A 224 4.41 -15.32 9.03
CA LEU A 224 5.29 -15.31 7.86
C LEU A 224 4.63 -14.54 6.71
N GLY A 225 5.33 -13.51 6.21
CA GLY A 225 4.87 -12.73 5.06
C GLY A 225 3.75 -11.74 5.36
N VAL A 226 3.43 -11.50 6.64
CA VAL A 226 2.45 -10.50 7.05
C VAL A 226 3.11 -9.13 7.10
N THR A 227 2.63 -8.17 6.32
CA THR A 227 3.15 -6.80 6.26
C THR A 227 2.05 -5.78 6.52
N SER A 228 2.40 -4.52 6.70
CA SER A 228 1.42 -3.42 6.81
C SER A 228 0.58 -3.25 5.54
N SER A 229 1.08 -3.70 4.38
CA SER A 229 0.36 -3.68 3.10
C SER A 229 -0.58 -4.87 2.88
N GLY A 230 -0.48 -5.93 3.70
CA GLY A 230 -1.26 -7.16 3.59
C GLY A 230 -0.44 -8.43 3.81
N VAL A 231 -1.06 -9.58 3.55
CA VAL A 231 -0.40 -10.90 3.62
C VAL A 231 0.17 -11.25 2.25
N CYS A 232 1.47 -11.56 2.20
CA CYS A 232 2.16 -12.01 1.00
C CYS A 232 1.85 -13.47 0.70
N GLY A 233 1.32 -13.76 -0.49
CA GLY A 233 1.07 -15.13 -0.99
C GLY A 233 2.32 -15.84 -1.50
N ASN A 234 3.49 -15.60 -0.90
CA ASN A 234 4.75 -16.19 -1.33
C ASN A 234 4.84 -17.70 -1.02
N PRO A 235 5.80 -18.44 -1.63
CA PRO A 235 5.94 -19.88 -1.43
C PRO A 235 6.06 -20.30 0.04
N MET A 236 6.89 -19.64 0.83
CA MET A 236 7.07 -19.95 2.25
C MET A 236 5.80 -19.72 3.08
N THR A 237 5.10 -18.61 2.87
CA THR A 237 3.83 -18.31 3.57
C THR A 237 2.74 -19.33 3.19
N ASN A 238 2.63 -19.69 1.91
CA ASN A 238 1.66 -20.70 1.47
C ASN A 238 1.96 -22.08 2.05
N LEU A 239 3.22 -22.51 2.04
CA LEU A 239 3.64 -23.77 2.67
C LEU A 239 3.41 -23.74 4.18
N ALA A 240 3.68 -22.62 4.84
CA ALA A 240 3.44 -22.45 6.27
C ALA A 240 1.95 -22.65 6.62
N HIS A 241 1.05 -22.02 5.87
CA HIS A 241 -0.39 -22.19 6.07
C HIS A 241 -0.84 -23.63 5.79
N PHE A 242 -0.33 -24.25 4.72
CA PHE A 242 -0.67 -25.63 4.37
C PHE A 242 -0.23 -26.62 5.45
N TYR A 243 1.03 -26.58 5.89
CA TYR A 243 1.56 -27.46 6.92
C TYR A 243 0.90 -27.21 8.28
N LEU A 244 0.69 -25.95 8.66
CA LEU A 244 0.03 -25.61 9.92
C LEU A 244 -1.38 -26.17 9.98
N ALA A 245 -2.16 -26.00 8.90
CA ALA A 245 -3.53 -26.50 8.83
C ALA A 245 -3.57 -28.03 8.88
N LYS A 246 -2.72 -28.70 8.08
CA LYS A 246 -2.64 -30.17 8.04
C LYS A 246 -2.28 -30.74 9.41
N GLU A 247 -1.16 -30.28 9.98
CA GLU A 247 -0.67 -30.78 11.27
C GLU A 247 -1.66 -30.50 12.40
N PHE A 248 -2.34 -29.35 12.38
CA PHE A 248 -3.36 -29.03 13.37
C PHE A 248 -4.53 -30.02 13.31
N VAL A 249 -5.08 -30.26 12.11
CA VAL A 249 -6.19 -31.20 11.91
C VAL A 249 -5.81 -32.61 12.31
N ASP A 250 -4.61 -33.07 11.96
CA ASP A 250 -4.11 -34.40 12.32
C ASP A 250 -3.96 -34.56 13.84
N ASN A 251 -3.48 -33.52 14.53
CA ASN A 251 -3.36 -33.52 15.98
C ASN A 251 -4.73 -33.54 16.69
N VAL A 252 -5.71 -32.79 16.18
CA VAL A 252 -7.08 -32.80 16.71
C VAL A 252 -7.73 -34.18 16.50
N ARG A 253 -7.56 -34.78 15.32
CA ARG A 253 -8.05 -36.14 15.03
C ARG A 253 -7.39 -37.20 15.91
N ALA A 254 -6.15 -37.00 16.32
CA ALA A 254 -5.44 -37.86 17.25
C ALA A 254 -5.86 -37.65 18.73
N GLY A 255 -6.87 -36.81 19.00
CA GLY A 255 -7.44 -36.63 20.33
C GLY A 255 -6.69 -35.64 21.23
N LYS A 256 -5.80 -34.82 20.67
CA LYS A 256 -5.13 -33.75 21.43
C LYS A 256 -6.08 -32.58 21.69
N SER A 257 -5.85 -31.84 22.77
CA SER A 257 -6.55 -30.56 23.00
C SER A 257 -6.20 -29.53 21.92
N LEU A 258 -7.03 -28.50 21.75
CA LEU A 258 -6.80 -27.45 20.75
C LEU A 258 -5.44 -26.75 20.95
N ASP A 259 -5.12 -26.36 22.18
CA ASP A 259 -3.86 -25.68 22.49
C ASP A 259 -2.64 -26.58 22.23
N ALA A 260 -2.72 -27.85 22.62
CA ALA A 260 -1.65 -28.82 22.38
C ALA A 260 -1.49 -29.11 20.89
N SER A 261 -2.61 -29.18 20.15
CA SER A 261 -2.63 -29.37 18.69
C SER A 261 -1.98 -28.21 17.96
N LEU A 262 -2.32 -26.98 18.34
CA LEU A 262 -1.75 -25.77 17.73
C LEU A 262 -0.25 -25.65 18.04
N ALA A 263 0.15 -25.87 19.30
CA ALA A 263 1.56 -25.80 19.68
C ALA A 263 2.41 -26.88 18.98
N ALA A 264 1.87 -28.10 18.81
CA ALA A 264 2.52 -29.16 18.06
C ALA A 264 2.61 -28.83 16.56
N ALA A 265 1.51 -28.37 15.96
CA ALA A 265 1.44 -28.01 14.55
C ALA A 265 2.42 -26.90 14.19
N ARG A 266 2.52 -25.85 15.04
CA ARG A 266 3.49 -24.76 14.87
C ARG A 266 4.93 -25.28 14.85
N ARG A 267 5.32 -26.12 15.82
CA ARG A 267 6.68 -26.70 15.88
C ARG A 267 6.98 -27.58 14.67
N SER A 268 6.04 -28.45 14.30
CA SER A 268 6.17 -29.35 13.15
C SER A 268 6.35 -28.56 11.86
N THR A 269 5.47 -27.58 11.63
CA THR A 269 5.51 -26.68 10.47
C THR A 269 6.84 -25.94 10.35
N MET A 270 7.32 -25.31 11.42
CA MET A 270 8.58 -24.57 11.37
C MET A 270 9.79 -25.48 11.13
N SER A 271 9.78 -26.68 11.71
CA SER A 271 10.83 -27.69 11.44
C SER A 271 10.83 -28.09 9.98
N GLN A 272 9.65 -28.41 9.43
CA GLN A 272 9.51 -28.84 8.03
C GLN A 272 9.92 -27.73 7.06
N LEU A 273 9.45 -26.50 7.26
CA LEU A 273 9.83 -25.33 6.44
C LEU A 273 11.34 -25.10 6.44
N THR A 274 11.97 -25.13 7.61
CA THR A 274 13.42 -24.88 7.74
C THR A 274 14.22 -25.95 7.00
N GLN A 275 13.79 -27.21 7.09
CA GLN A 275 14.44 -28.34 6.42
C GLN A 275 14.27 -28.29 4.90
N GLU A 276 13.04 -28.10 4.41
CA GLU A 276 12.74 -28.09 2.97
C GLU A 276 13.38 -26.90 2.24
N LEU A 277 13.37 -25.72 2.87
CA LEU A 277 14.00 -24.52 2.31
C LEU A 277 15.53 -24.50 2.49
N GLY A 278 16.09 -25.46 3.23
CA GLY A 278 17.52 -25.56 3.50
C GLY A 278 18.08 -24.30 4.16
N LEU A 279 17.35 -23.74 5.14
CA LEU A 279 17.75 -22.51 5.82
C LEU A 279 18.86 -22.80 6.83
N THR A 280 19.89 -21.95 6.84
CA THR A 280 20.94 -22.01 7.87
C THR A 280 20.40 -21.69 9.27
N MET A 281 21.08 -22.16 10.31
CA MET A 281 20.79 -21.80 11.70
C MET A 281 21.49 -20.50 12.15
N GLN A 282 22.41 -19.96 11.34
CA GLN A 282 23.12 -18.73 11.65
C GLN A 282 22.19 -17.51 11.53
N GLN A 283 22.02 -16.78 12.64
CA GLN A 283 21.22 -15.55 12.69
C GLN A 283 21.78 -14.51 11.69
N GLY A 284 20.90 -13.72 11.06
CA GLY A 284 21.24 -12.81 9.97
C GLY A 284 21.26 -13.50 8.60
N LEU A 285 22.10 -14.52 8.40
CA LEU A 285 22.14 -15.28 7.13
C LEU A 285 20.85 -16.05 6.89
N ARG A 286 20.26 -16.64 7.94
CA ARG A 286 18.95 -17.32 7.88
C ARG A 286 17.87 -16.37 7.38
N THR A 287 17.89 -15.13 7.82
CA THR A 287 16.89 -14.13 7.47
C THR A 287 16.98 -13.75 6.00
N LEU A 288 18.20 -13.52 5.49
CA LEU A 288 18.42 -13.24 4.07
C LEU A 288 18.08 -14.45 3.17
N GLN A 289 18.45 -15.66 3.60
CA GLN A 289 18.09 -16.88 2.87
C GLN A 289 16.58 -17.11 2.88
N GLY A 290 15.92 -16.91 4.01
CA GLY A 290 14.48 -17.06 4.14
C GLY A 290 13.71 -16.04 3.29
N LEU A 291 14.17 -14.79 3.26
CA LEU A 291 13.61 -13.75 2.39
C LEU A 291 13.72 -14.14 0.91
N LYS A 292 14.93 -14.51 0.46
CA LYS A 292 15.20 -14.79 -0.95
C LYS A 292 14.70 -16.15 -1.42
N LYS A 293 15.04 -17.23 -0.72
CA LYS A 293 14.68 -18.60 -1.11
C LYS A 293 13.26 -18.99 -0.67
N GLY A 294 12.83 -18.52 0.50
CA GLY A 294 11.53 -18.87 1.05
C GLY A 294 10.43 -17.98 0.50
N MET A 295 10.59 -16.67 0.65
CA MET A 295 9.54 -15.71 0.31
C MET A 295 9.67 -15.13 -1.11
N SER A 296 10.71 -15.51 -1.87
CA SER A 296 10.95 -15.00 -3.22
C SER A 296 10.99 -13.45 -3.26
N HIS A 297 11.70 -12.85 -2.30
CA HIS A 297 11.94 -11.40 -2.24
C HIS A 297 13.43 -11.08 -2.26
N ASP A 298 13.76 -9.93 -2.85
CA ASP A 298 15.13 -9.40 -2.88
C ASP A 298 15.20 -8.02 -2.20
N ASP A 299 16.18 -7.86 -1.31
CA ASP A 299 16.46 -6.63 -0.55
C ASP A 299 17.61 -5.81 -1.12
N THR A 300 18.17 -6.22 -2.26
CA THR A 300 19.23 -5.48 -2.95
C THR A 300 18.68 -4.14 -3.43
N PRO A 301 19.30 -3.00 -3.05
CA PRO A 301 18.84 -1.69 -3.48
C PRO A 301 18.85 -1.56 -5.01
N LEU A 302 17.71 -1.13 -5.56
CA LEU A 302 17.62 -0.83 -6.99
C LEU A 302 18.32 0.49 -7.31
N LYS A 303 18.97 0.54 -8.47
CA LYS A 303 19.51 1.79 -9.02
C LYS A 303 18.34 2.69 -9.44
N VAL A 304 18.50 4.00 -9.25
CA VAL A 304 17.53 5.03 -9.68
C VAL A 304 17.11 4.85 -11.14
N GLU A 305 18.05 4.58 -12.03
CA GLU A 305 17.78 4.36 -13.46
C GLU A 305 16.97 3.08 -13.72
N THR A 306 17.17 2.03 -12.92
CA THR A 306 16.33 0.82 -12.99
C THR A 306 14.91 1.14 -12.53
N CYS A 307 14.75 1.86 -11.42
CA CYS A 307 13.43 2.30 -10.95
C CYS A 307 12.69 3.14 -11.99
N LYS A 308 13.37 4.09 -12.63
CA LYS A 308 12.79 4.88 -13.72
C LYS A 308 12.27 3.99 -14.84
N LYS A 309 13.08 3.03 -15.30
CA LYS A 309 12.68 2.07 -16.35
C LYS A 309 11.49 1.21 -15.94
N VAL A 310 11.50 0.68 -14.71
CA VAL A 310 10.41 -0.12 -14.15
C VAL A 310 9.11 0.66 -14.14
N ILE A 311 9.09 1.86 -13.54
CA ILE A 311 7.88 2.69 -13.44
C ILE A 311 7.38 3.10 -14.84
N SER A 312 8.29 3.35 -15.78
CA SER A 312 7.94 3.71 -17.16
C SER A 312 7.25 2.59 -17.94
N ARG A 313 7.40 1.32 -17.52
CA ARG A 313 6.76 0.18 -18.20
C ARG A 313 5.29 -0.02 -17.83
N PHE A 314 4.88 0.42 -16.65
CA PHE A 314 3.46 0.44 -16.28
C PHE A 314 2.72 1.54 -17.07
N PRO A 315 1.40 1.53 -17.19
CA PRO A 315 0.63 2.72 -17.55
C PRO A 315 0.70 3.78 -16.43
N PHE A 316 0.31 5.03 -16.73
CA PHE A 316 0.31 6.11 -15.72
C PHE A 316 -0.78 5.86 -14.68
N GLU A 317 -1.93 5.39 -15.12
CA GLU A 317 -3.10 5.04 -14.32
C GLU A 317 -3.87 3.90 -15.02
N PRO A 318 -4.84 3.24 -14.35
CA PRO A 318 -5.52 2.07 -14.92
C PRO A 318 -6.36 2.34 -16.19
N TRP A 319 -6.73 3.59 -16.45
CA TRP A 319 -7.63 3.95 -17.57
C TRP A 319 -6.91 4.36 -18.86
N GLY A 320 -5.57 4.45 -18.87
CA GLY A 320 -4.75 4.82 -20.04
C GLY A 320 -3.90 6.05 -19.84
#